data_AF-A0A2N2FRF0-F1
#
_entry.id   AF-A0A2N2FRF0-F1
#
_cell.length_a   1.000
_cell.length_b   1.000
_cell.length_c   1.000
_cell.angle_alpha   90.00
_cell.angle_beta   90.00
_cell.angle_gamma   90.00
#
_symmetry.space_group_name_H-M   'P 1'
#
loop_
_entity.id
_entity.type
_entity.pdbx_description
1 polymer ?
#
loop_
_entity_poly.entity_id
_entity_poly.type
_entity_poly.pdbx_seq_one_letter_code
_entity_poly.pdbx_strand_id
1 'polypeptide(L)'
;MIIHLKRLICLAVLTVILMGCATTGGISNNSNQNNTAQHSNGFFSIKPSDKEIFTEALSFLSSDGKEPQYNEAKIRLENMIQQYPKSKWADAAKALLISLNRISELELKLDQTEQKQEKLTQDLTALSNKSKQAEERHTAEISRLQQENEELAKGLQQLKNLEIQLEKRKKKRR
;
A
#
# COMPACT_ATOMS: atom_id res chain seq x y z
N MET A 1 -29.39 5.07 -3.08
CA MET A 1 -29.50 4.57 -4.48
C MET A 1 -28.18 4.03 -5.03
N ILE A 2 -27.05 4.72 -4.86
CA ILE A 2 -25.72 4.33 -5.41
C ILE A 2 -25.17 3.00 -4.84
N ILE A 3 -25.45 2.67 -3.57
CA ILE A 3 -24.97 1.44 -2.93
C ILE A 3 -25.67 0.20 -3.52
N HIS A 4 -26.96 0.31 -3.83
CA HIS A 4 -27.71 -0.76 -4.46
C HIS A 4 -27.27 -0.99 -5.91
N LEU A 5 -26.92 0.08 -6.63
CA LEU A 5 -26.38 -0.01 -7.99
C LEU A 5 -25.04 -0.76 -8.03
N LYS A 6 -24.13 -0.48 -7.08
CA LYS A 6 -22.84 -1.18 -6.96
C LYS A 6 -22.99 -2.67 -6.62
N ARG A 7 -23.93 -3.00 -5.72
CA ARG A 7 -24.26 -4.40 -5.39
C ARG A 7 -24.87 -5.14 -6.58
N LEU A 8 -25.70 -4.48 -7.36
CA LEU A 8 -26.36 -5.05 -8.54
C LEU A 8 -25.35 -5.30 -9.67
N ILE A 9 -24.37 -4.41 -9.85
CA ILE A 9 -23.25 -4.60 -10.79
C ILE A 9 -22.35 -5.76 -10.35
N CYS A 10 -21.99 -5.86 -9.06
CA CYS A 10 -21.19 -6.99 -8.56
C CYS A 10 -21.90 -8.33 -8.74
N LEU A 11 -23.21 -8.39 -8.49
CA LEU A 11 -24.00 -9.60 -8.70
C LEU A 11 -24.05 -10.00 -10.19
N ALA A 12 -24.21 -9.03 -11.09
CA ALA A 12 -24.21 -9.31 -12.54
C ALA A 12 -22.86 -9.86 -13.03
N VAL A 13 -21.73 -9.33 -12.53
CA VAL A 13 -20.39 -9.84 -12.88
C VAL A 13 -20.17 -11.26 -12.35
N LEU A 14 -20.65 -11.56 -11.15
CA LEU A 14 -20.53 -12.89 -10.55
C LEU A 14 -21.33 -13.96 -11.32
N THR A 15 -22.51 -13.59 -11.84
CA THR A 15 -23.32 -14.50 -12.67
C THR A 15 -22.70 -14.80 -14.04
N VAL A 16 -21.97 -13.85 -14.64
CA VAL A 16 -21.29 -14.06 -15.93
C VAL A 16 -20.11 -15.04 -15.80
N ILE A 17 -19.39 -15.00 -14.67
CA ILE A 17 -18.27 -15.92 -14.41
C ILE A 17 -18.76 -17.35 -14.17
N LEU A 18 -19.90 -17.52 -13.49
CA LEU A 18 -20.46 -18.84 -13.18
C LEU A 18 -21.09 -19.54 -14.40
N MET A 19 -21.49 -18.79 -15.44
CA MET A 19 -22.09 -19.36 -16.66
C MET A 19 -21.05 -19.86 -17.69
N GLY A 20 -19.75 -19.66 -17.43
CA GLY A 20 -18.64 -20.11 -18.28
C GLY A 20 -18.06 -21.49 -17.97
N CYS A 21 -18.54 -22.19 -16.92
CA CYS A 21 -18.07 -23.51 -16.53
C CYS A 21 -19.14 -24.58 -16.77
N ALA A 22 -19.50 -24.82 -18.03
CA ALA A 22 -20.27 -26.00 -18.42
C ALA A 22 -19.84 -26.48 -19.82
N THR A 23 -18.61 -27.00 -19.91
CA THR A 23 -18.25 -27.97 -20.96
C THR A 23 -17.75 -29.23 -20.29
N THR A 24 -18.65 -30.19 -20.17
CA THR A 24 -18.37 -31.58 -19.82
C THR A 24 -17.70 -32.26 -21.03
N GLY A 25 -16.48 -32.75 -20.87
CA GLY A 25 -15.81 -33.63 -21.83
C GLY A 25 -15.18 -34.80 -21.08
N GLY A 26 -15.76 -35.99 -21.25
CA GLY A 26 -15.43 -37.20 -20.51
C GLY A 26 -14.10 -37.87 -20.90
N ILE A 27 -13.58 -38.59 -19.90
CA ILE A 27 -12.59 -39.68 -19.86
C ILE A 27 -12.08 -40.22 -21.22
N SER A 28 -10.76 -40.25 -21.37
CA SER A 28 -10.07 -41.41 -21.95
C SER A 28 -8.80 -41.70 -21.16
N ASN A 29 -8.86 -42.83 -20.46
CA ASN A 29 -7.76 -43.47 -19.78
C ASN A 29 -6.93 -44.19 -20.85
N ASN A 30 -5.70 -43.79 -21.12
CA ASN A 30 -4.74 -44.69 -21.75
C ASN A 30 -3.30 -44.37 -21.36
N SER A 31 -2.75 -45.28 -20.57
CA SER A 31 -1.38 -45.78 -20.55
C SER A 31 -0.21 -44.83 -20.86
N ASN A 32 0.72 -44.82 -19.91
CA ASN A 32 2.17 -44.83 -20.13
C ASN A 32 2.74 -43.69 -20.98
N GLN A 33 3.36 -42.71 -20.31
CA GLN A 33 4.81 -42.62 -20.40
C GLN A 33 5.38 -41.78 -19.26
N ASN A 34 6.15 -42.46 -18.43
CA ASN A 34 7.12 -41.87 -17.51
C ASN A 34 8.02 -40.90 -18.27
N ASN A 35 8.15 -39.68 -17.76
CA ASN A 35 9.37 -38.89 -17.87
C ASN A 35 9.56 -38.12 -16.57
N THR A 36 9.71 -38.87 -15.48
CA THR A 36 10.48 -38.39 -14.33
C THR A 36 11.90 -38.19 -14.82
N ALA A 37 12.34 -36.94 -14.90
CA ALA A 37 13.72 -36.57 -15.18
C ALA A 37 14.63 -37.26 -14.15
N GLN A 38 15.20 -38.37 -14.58
CA GLN A 38 16.13 -39.15 -13.78
C GLN A 38 17.45 -38.39 -13.82
N HIS A 39 17.75 -37.66 -12.74
CA HIS A 39 19.09 -37.15 -12.47
C HIS A 39 20.03 -38.36 -12.32
N SER A 40 20.59 -38.82 -13.43
CA SER A 40 21.76 -39.69 -13.41
C SER A 40 22.95 -38.82 -12.98
N ASN A 41 23.37 -38.98 -11.73
CA ASN A 41 24.69 -38.58 -11.26
C ASN A 41 25.73 -39.45 -11.98
N GLY A 42 26.03 -39.10 -13.24
CA GLY A 42 27.05 -39.70 -14.08
C GLY A 42 28.23 -38.74 -14.21
N PHE A 43 29.43 -39.31 -14.08
CA PHE A 43 30.76 -38.70 -14.03
C PHE A 43 31.19 -37.85 -15.27
N PHE A 44 30.26 -37.47 -16.14
CA PHE A 44 30.49 -36.58 -17.26
C PHE A 44 29.81 -35.24 -16.97
N SER A 45 30.59 -34.21 -16.68
CA SER A 45 30.10 -32.82 -16.61
C SER A 45 29.70 -32.36 -18.01
N ILE A 46 28.54 -32.83 -18.49
CA ILE A 46 27.95 -32.36 -19.75
C ILE A 46 27.56 -30.90 -19.49
N LYS A 47 28.28 -29.99 -20.13
CA LYS A 47 28.00 -28.56 -20.04
C LYS A 47 26.54 -28.34 -20.48
N PRO A 48 25.71 -27.65 -19.67
CA PRO A 48 24.31 -27.46 -20.00
C PRO A 48 24.17 -26.70 -21.32
N SER A 49 23.20 -27.13 -22.12
CA SER A 49 22.88 -26.55 -23.42
C SER A 49 22.30 -25.13 -23.26
N ASP A 50 22.46 -24.30 -24.29
CA ASP A 50 21.90 -22.93 -24.32
C ASP A 50 20.39 -22.91 -24.06
N LYS A 51 19.66 -23.89 -24.62
CA LYS A 51 18.22 -24.10 -24.40
C LYS A 51 17.91 -24.46 -22.94
N GLU A 52 18.74 -25.30 -22.30
CA GLU A 52 18.50 -25.76 -20.93
C GLU A 52 18.65 -24.59 -19.94
N ILE A 53 19.71 -23.79 -20.08
CA ILE A 53 19.92 -22.61 -19.24
C ILE A 53 18.80 -21.59 -19.45
N PHE A 54 18.38 -21.35 -20.70
CA PHE A 54 17.27 -20.45 -20.98
C PHE A 54 15.95 -20.95 -20.38
N THR A 55 15.65 -22.24 -20.50
CA THR A 55 14.42 -22.83 -19.95
C THR A 55 14.43 -22.80 -18.42
N GLU A 56 15.58 -23.06 -17.80
CA GLU A 56 15.77 -22.95 -16.35
C GLU A 56 15.55 -21.51 -15.88
N ALA A 57 16.07 -20.52 -16.59
CA ALA A 57 15.82 -19.11 -16.29
C ALA A 57 14.33 -18.76 -16.32
N LEU A 58 13.59 -19.28 -17.31
CA LEU A 58 12.14 -19.08 -17.38
C LEU A 58 11.39 -19.76 -16.23
N SER A 59 11.86 -20.92 -15.75
CA SER A 59 11.22 -21.62 -14.62
C SER A 59 11.21 -20.78 -13.33
N PHE A 60 12.20 -19.90 -13.14
CA PHE A 60 12.22 -18.93 -12.04
C PHE A 60 11.22 -17.78 -12.21
N LEU A 61 10.75 -17.54 -13.43
CA LEU A 61 9.73 -16.53 -13.74
C LEU A 61 8.32 -17.10 -13.76
N SER A 62 8.18 -18.40 -13.98
CA SER A 62 6.90 -19.10 -13.97
C SER A 62 6.31 -19.16 -12.56
N SER A 63 5.07 -18.71 -12.42
CA SER A 63 4.35 -18.72 -11.15
C SER A 63 3.44 -19.95 -11.07
N ASP A 64 4.00 -21.08 -10.68
CA ASP A 64 3.23 -22.27 -10.25
C ASP A 64 2.75 -22.08 -8.80
N GLY A 65 2.12 -20.94 -8.51
CA GLY A 65 1.67 -20.57 -7.17
C GLY A 65 2.76 -20.08 -6.21
N LYS A 66 3.96 -19.79 -6.71
CA LYS A 66 5.07 -19.19 -5.94
C LYS A 66 5.43 -17.81 -6.49
N GLU A 67 5.99 -16.95 -5.64
CA GLU A 67 6.55 -15.69 -6.08
C GLU A 67 7.70 -15.92 -7.06
N PRO A 68 7.74 -15.18 -8.19
CA PRO A 68 8.85 -15.24 -9.13
C PRO A 68 10.19 -14.90 -8.48
N GLN A 69 11.23 -15.64 -8.83
CA GLN A 69 12.59 -15.42 -8.35
C GLN A 69 13.39 -14.63 -9.38
N TYR A 70 13.12 -13.32 -9.45
CA TYR A 70 13.71 -12.46 -10.48
C TYR A 70 15.24 -12.43 -10.46
N ASN A 71 15.87 -12.47 -9.27
CA ASN A 71 17.33 -12.45 -9.17
C ASN A 71 17.96 -13.72 -9.75
N GLU A 72 17.40 -14.89 -9.46
CA GLU A 72 17.88 -16.16 -10.01
C GLU A 72 17.70 -16.19 -11.53
N ALA A 73 16.54 -15.74 -12.04
CA ALA A 73 16.31 -15.61 -13.47
C ALA A 73 17.35 -14.71 -14.14
N LYS A 74 17.66 -13.54 -13.56
CA LYS A 74 18.69 -12.62 -14.09
C LYS A 74 20.07 -13.28 -14.17
N ILE A 75 20.52 -13.93 -13.11
CA ILE A 75 21.82 -14.62 -13.06
C ILE A 75 21.90 -15.67 -14.17
N ARG A 76 20.85 -16.48 -14.36
CA ARG A 76 20.83 -17.51 -15.40
C ARG A 76 20.82 -16.93 -16.81
N LEU A 77 20.07 -15.84 -17.04
CA LEU A 77 20.06 -15.14 -18.34
C LEU A 77 21.41 -14.49 -18.66
N GLU A 78 22.04 -13.83 -17.70
CA GLU A 78 23.38 -13.24 -17.86
C GLU A 78 24.42 -14.31 -18.20
N ASN A 79 24.39 -15.42 -17.46
CA ASN A 79 25.28 -16.55 -17.69
C ASN A 79 25.07 -17.15 -19.09
N MET A 80 23.82 -17.27 -19.53
CA MET A 80 23.45 -17.76 -20.86
C MET A 80 24.02 -16.85 -21.97
N ILE A 81 23.89 -15.54 -21.83
CA ILE A 81 24.42 -14.55 -22.81
C ILE A 81 25.95 -14.60 -22.86
N GLN A 82 26.62 -14.73 -21.72
CA GLN A 82 28.09 -14.81 -21.64
C GLN A 82 28.63 -16.10 -22.25
N GLN A 83 28.01 -17.24 -21.96
CA GLN A 83 28.47 -18.55 -22.45
C GLN A 83 28.10 -18.81 -23.91
N TYR A 84 26.95 -18.31 -24.36
CA TYR A 84 26.40 -18.59 -25.69
C TYR A 84 25.94 -17.31 -26.43
N PRO A 85 26.85 -16.36 -26.70
CA PRO A 85 26.50 -15.05 -27.28
C PRO A 85 25.93 -15.14 -28.70
N LYS A 86 26.19 -16.24 -29.43
CA LYS A 86 25.67 -16.51 -30.78
C LYS A 86 24.44 -17.42 -30.79
N SER A 87 23.89 -17.76 -29.63
CA SER A 87 22.67 -18.56 -29.54
C SER A 87 21.48 -17.82 -30.12
N LYS A 88 20.54 -18.57 -30.71
CA LYS A 88 19.23 -18.04 -31.14
C LYS A 88 18.41 -17.46 -29.99
N TRP A 89 18.72 -17.83 -28.74
CA TRP A 89 18.03 -17.32 -27.55
C TRP A 89 18.72 -16.10 -26.92
N ALA A 90 19.91 -15.71 -27.40
CA ALA A 90 20.70 -14.65 -26.77
C ALA A 90 19.97 -13.29 -26.77
N ASP A 91 19.31 -12.93 -27.86
CA ASP A 91 18.58 -11.66 -27.94
C ASP A 91 17.29 -11.67 -27.11
N ALA A 92 16.60 -12.81 -27.05
CA ALA A 92 15.46 -13.01 -26.16
C ALA A 92 15.90 -12.90 -24.68
N ALA A 93 17.04 -13.50 -24.32
CA ALA A 93 17.60 -13.41 -22.98
C ALA A 93 17.97 -11.98 -22.60
N LYS A 94 18.57 -11.20 -23.52
CA LYS A 94 18.88 -9.78 -23.30
C LYS A 94 17.60 -8.96 -23.09
N ALA A 95 16.59 -9.17 -23.92
CA ALA A 95 15.31 -8.47 -23.79
C ALA A 95 14.65 -8.75 -22.44
N LEU A 96 14.61 -10.03 -22.03
CA LEU A 96 14.10 -10.42 -20.72
C LEU A 96 14.90 -9.80 -19.58
N LEU A 97 16.23 -9.79 -19.66
CA LEU A 97 17.09 -9.17 -18.66
C LEU A 97 16.80 -7.67 -18.49
N ILE A 98 16.60 -6.95 -19.59
CA ILE A 98 16.20 -5.53 -19.57
C ILE A 98 14.84 -5.37 -18.87
N SER A 99 13.86 -6.20 -19.22
CA SER A 99 12.54 -6.16 -18.58
C SER A 99 12.61 -6.44 -17.09
N LEU A 100 13.39 -7.44 -16.66
CA LEU A 100 13.57 -7.78 -15.24
C LEU A 100 14.28 -6.67 -14.47
N ASN A 101 15.26 -6.00 -15.08
CA ASN A 101 15.89 -4.83 -14.48
C ASN A 101 14.89 -3.69 -14.32
N ARG A 102 14.04 -3.47 -15.33
CA ARG A 102 13.00 -2.45 -15.25
C ARG A 102 11.97 -2.75 -14.16
N ILE A 103 11.59 -4.02 -13.97
CA ILE A 103 10.70 -4.44 -12.88
C ILE A 103 11.32 -4.10 -11.53
N SER A 104 12.58 -4.48 -11.29
CA SER A 104 13.24 -4.17 -10.01
C SER A 104 13.39 -2.67 -9.74
N GLU A 105 13.63 -1.85 -10.77
CA GLU A 105 13.62 -0.40 -10.62
C GLU A 105 12.24 0.15 -10.23
N LEU A 106 11.17 -0.45 -10.77
CA LEU A 106 9.81 -0.02 -10.47
C LEU A 106 9.38 -0.45 -9.06
N GLU A 107 9.74 -1.65 -8.63
CA GLU A 107 9.55 -2.13 -7.25
C GLU A 107 10.22 -1.19 -6.25
N LEU A 108 11.49 -0.83 -6.48
CA LEU A 108 12.20 0.11 -5.61
C LEU A 108 11.51 1.50 -5.55
N LYS A 109 10.99 1.99 -6.67
CA LYS A 109 10.26 3.26 -6.71
C LYS A 109 8.91 3.16 -6.01
N LEU A 110 8.25 2.01 -6.08
CA LEU A 110 7.00 1.75 -5.38
C LEU A 110 7.24 1.78 -3.87
N ASP A 111 8.22 1.03 -3.37
CA ASP A 111 8.61 1.00 -1.95
C ASP A 111 8.93 2.41 -1.41
N GLN A 112 9.70 3.19 -2.18
CA GLN A 112 10.01 4.57 -1.82
C GLN A 112 8.78 5.48 -1.78
N THR A 113 7.80 5.23 -2.67
CA THR A 113 6.56 6.00 -2.71
C THR A 113 5.65 5.62 -1.55
N GLU A 114 5.55 4.33 -1.23
CA GLU A 114 4.78 3.83 -0.09
C GLU A 114 5.35 4.35 1.23
N GLN A 115 6.67 4.32 1.42
CA GLN A 115 7.31 4.91 2.61
C GLN A 115 7.03 6.42 2.74
N LYS A 116 7.07 7.16 1.63
CA LYS A 116 6.73 8.59 1.63
C LYS A 116 5.25 8.81 1.98
N GLN A 117 4.36 7.98 1.44
CA GLN A 117 2.93 8.07 1.71
C GLN A 117 2.63 7.75 3.18
N GLU A 118 3.27 6.73 3.76
CA GLU A 118 3.14 6.40 5.17
C GLU A 118 3.60 7.57 6.04
N LYS A 119 4.77 8.14 5.75
CA LYS A 119 5.30 9.31 6.47
C LYS A 119 4.36 10.51 6.39
N LEU A 120 3.86 10.84 5.20
CA LEU A 120 2.89 11.93 5.03
C LEU A 120 1.60 11.68 5.81
N THR A 121 1.15 10.43 5.88
CA THR A 121 -0.03 10.05 6.67
C THR A 121 0.22 10.23 8.16
N GLN A 122 1.39 9.84 8.67
CA GLN A 122 1.79 10.07 10.05
C GLN A 122 1.90 11.57 10.37
N ASP A 123 2.49 12.37 9.49
CA ASP A 123 2.60 13.83 9.66
C ASP A 123 1.22 14.50 9.66
N LEU A 124 0.31 14.08 8.79
CA LEU A 124 -1.06 14.60 8.71
C LEU A 124 -1.84 14.28 9.99
N THR A 125 -1.76 13.04 10.49
CA THR A 125 -2.43 12.65 11.74
C THR A 125 -1.85 13.41 12.94
N ALA A 126 -0.53 13.57 13.01
CA ALA A 126 0.12 14.36 14.05
C ALA A 126 -0.29 15.84 14.01
N LEU A 127 -0.36 16.44 12.83
CA LEU A 127 -0.79 17.83 12.67
C LEU A 127 -2.27 18.01 13.02
N SER A 128 -3.13 17.07 12.60
CA SER A 128 -4.55 17.09 12.96
C SER A 128 -4.75 17.03 14.47
N ASN A 129 -4.01 16.17 15.18
CA ASN A 129 -4.08 16.07 16.64
C ASN A 129 -3.59 17.35 17.33
N LYS A 130 -2.49 17.95 16.84
CA LYS A 130 -2.02 19.24 17.35
C LYS A 130 -3.04 20.35 17.15
N SER A 131 -3.71 20.38 15.99
CA SER A 131 -4.77 21.36 15.69
C SER A 131 -5.94 21.21 16.67
N LYS A 132 -6.42 19.99 16.88
CA LYS A 132 -7.51 19.71 17.84
C LYS A 132 -7.13 20.11 19.26
N GLN A 133 -5.92 19.77 19.69
CA GLN A 133 -5.44 20.14 21.02
C GLN A 133 -5.32 21.66 21.19
N ALA A 134 -4.87 22.37 20.16
CA ALA A 134 -4.82 23.84 20.20
C ALA A 134 -6.23 24.44 20.28
N GLU A 135 -7.16 23.92 19.48
CA GLU A 135 -8.56 24.34 19.50
C GLU A 135 -9.19 24.12 20.88
N GLU A 136 -9.03 22.94 21.48
CA GLU A 136 -9.50 22.63 22.84
C GLU A 136 -8.94 23.61 23.89
N ARG A 137 -7.64 23.94 23.80
CA ARG A 137 -7.01 24.93 24.70
C ARG A 137 -7.60 26.32 24.51
N HIS A 138 -7.80 26.74 23.26
CA HIS A 138 -8.40 28.04 22.97
C HIS A 138 -9.85 28.13 23.44
N THR A 139 -10.64 27.07 23.23
CA THR A 139 -12.01 27.00 23.74
C THR A 139 -12.05 27.08 25.26
N ALA A 140 -11.19 26.34 25.95
CA ALA A 140 -11.09 26.38 27.41
C ALA A 140 -10.71 27.78 27.93
N GLU A 141 -9.75 28.45 27.27
CA GLU A 141 -9.32 29.80 27.64
C GLU A 141 -10.43 30.84 27.38
N ILE A 142 -11.17 30.72 26.27
CA ILE A 142 -12.33 31.56 25.98
C ILE A 142 -13.38 31.42 27.08
N SER A 143 -13.72 30.19 27.47
CA SER A 143 -14.67 29.95 28.57
C SER A 143 -14.20 30.53 29.89
N ARG A 144 -12.90 30.41 30.20
CA ARG A 144 -12.30 31.00 31.41
C ARG A 144 -12.43 32.53 31.41
N LEU A 145 -12.06 33.18 30.31
CA LEU A 145 -12.13 34.64 30.17
C LEU A 145 -13.57 35.17 30.16
N GLN A 146 -14.52 34.39 29.65
CA GLN A 146 -15.95 34.72 29.75
C GLN A 146 -16.41 34.71 31.20
N GLN A 147 -16.07 33.67 31.97
CA GLN A 147 -16.41 33.59 33.38
C GLN A 147 -15.78 34.75 34.18
N GLU A 148 -14.50 35.05 33.96
CA GLU A 148 -13.81 36.15 34.62
C GLU A 148 -14.48 37.51 34.30
N ASN A 149 -14.86 37.73 33.04
CA ASN A 149 -15.61 38.94 32.65
C ASN A 149 -16.98 39.04 33.36
N GLU A 150 -17.72 37.94 33.49
CA GLU A 150 -19.00 37.94 34.21
C GLU A 150 -18.82 38.26 35.70
N GLU A 151 -17.77 37.73 36.32
CA GLU A 151 -17.43 38.00 37.72
C GLU A 151 -17.02 39.47 37.92
N LEU A 152 -16.18 40.01 37.03
CA LEU A 152 -15.80 41.43 37.04
C LEU A 152 -17.00 42.36 36.82
N ALA A 153 -17.91 42.00 35.91
CA ALA A 153 -19.14 42.76 35.67
C ALA A 153 -20.04 42.83 36.92
N LYS A 154 -20.20 41.70 37.63
CA LYS A 154 -20.91 41.65 38.92
C LYS A 154 -20.22 42.52 39.97
N GLY A 155 -18.89 42.44 40.07
CA GLY A 155 -18.10 43.27 40.98
C GLY A 155 -18.26 44.77 40.72
N LEU A 156 -18.19 45.19 39.45
CA LEU A 156 -18.44 46.57 39.04
C LEU A 156 -19.85 47.06 39.42
N GLN A 157 -20.86 46.21 39.24
CA GLN A 157 -22.22 46.55 39.62
C GLN A 157 -22.38 46.73 41.14
N GLN A 158 -21.72 45.89 41.94
CA GLN A 158 -21.69 46.02 43.40
C GLN A 158 -21.01 47.32 43.84
N LEU A 159 -19.85 47.65 43.26
CA LEU A 159 -19.15 48.92 43.54
C LEU A 159 -20.02 50.13 43.22
N LYS A 160 -20.68 50.14 42.07
CA LYS A 160 -21.63 51.20 41.68
C LYS A 160 -22.78 51.35 42.68
N ASN A 161 -23.34 50.24 43.17
CA ASN A 161 -24.39 50.27 44.17
C ASN A 161 -23.90 50.86 45.51
N LEU A 162 -22.69 50.49 45.95
CA LEU A 162 -22.08 51.03 47.16
C LEU A 162 -21.80 52.53 47.03
N GLU A 163 -21.32 52.98 45.87
CA GLU A 163 -21.09 54.40 45.59
C GLU A 163 -22.38 55.21 45.68
N ILE A 164 -23.48 54.72 45.09
CA ILE A 164 -24.81 55.35 45.23
C ILE A 164 -25.24 55.45 46.69
N GLN A 165 -25.01 54.40 47.49
CA GLN A 165 -25.35 54.42 48.92
C GLN A 165 -24.51 55.43 49.71
N LEU A 166 -23.21 55.53 49.41
CA LEU A 166 -22.32 56.50 50.02
C LEU A 166 -22.76 57.93 49.69
N GLU A 167 -23.07 58.22 48.43
CA GLU A 167 -23.58 59.54 48.02
C GLU A 167 -24.91 59.87 48.70
N LYS A 168 -25.85 58.92 48.80
CA LYS A 168 -27.10 59.11 49.56
C LYS A 168 -26.84 59.43 51.03
N ARG A 169 -25.87 58.76 51.67
CA ARG A 169 -25.48 59.03 53.07
C ARG A 169 -24.83 60.40 53.22
N LYS A 170 -23.95 60.80 52.31
CA LYS A 170 -23.34 62.14 52.32
C LYS A 170 -24.40 63.23 52.18
N LYS A 171 -25.36 63.06 51.27
CA LYS A 171 -26.45 64.03 51.04
C LYS A 171 -27.39 64.17 52.25
N LYS A 172 -27.62 63.11 53.03
CA LYS A 172 -28.39 63.19 54.28
C LYS A 172 -27.66 63.87 55.44
N ARG A 173 -26.33 63.98 55.37
CA ARG A 173 -25.49 64.60 56.41
C ARG A 173 -25.13 66.06 56.10
N ARG A 174 -25.53 66.57 54.93
CA ARG A 174 -25.45 67.98 54.54
C ARG A 174 -26.85 68.58 54.65
#